data_AF-A0A9P8JIK7-F1
#
_entry.id   AF-A0A9P8JIK7-F1
#
_cell.length_a   1.000
_cell.length_b   1.000
_cell.length_c   1.000
_cell.angle_alpha   90.00
_cell.angle_beta   90.00
_cell.angle_gamma   90.00
#
_symmetry.space_group_name_H-M   'P 1'
#
loop_
_entity.id
_entity.type
_entity.pdbx_description
1 polymer ?
#
loop_
_entity_poly.entity_id
_entity_poly.type
_entity_poly.pdbx_seq_one_letter_code
_entity_poly.pdbx_strand_id
1 'polypeptide(L)'
;YWTPQVIGGTGFIVSGWLFMIETQKHWWQPAPRVLGWHIGLWNFIGGIGFTLCPAFGYDPSSWAQYQASCSTFWGSWAFLIGSVIQLYESLEKTPVRKERSA
;
A
#
# COMPACT_ATOMS: atom_id res chain seq x y z
N TYR A 1 20.67 -7.92 -9.22
CA TYR A 1 19.33 -8.04 -9.84
C TYR A 1 18.18 -7.95 -8.83
N TRP A 2 18.37 -8.25 -7.53
CA TRP A 2 17.29 -8.18 -6.51
C TRP A 2 17.36 -6.98 -5.55
N THR A 3 18.57 -6.48 -5.27
CA THR A 3 18.82 -5.39 -4.32
C THR A 3 18.02 -4.10 -4.60
N PRO A 4 17.87 -3.63 -5.86
CA PRO A 4 17.08 -2.44 -6.13
C PRO A 4 15.58 -2.64 -5.85
N GLN A 5 15.04 -3.85 -6.07
CA GLN A 5 13.64 -4.17 -5.75
C GLN A 5 13.39 -4.17 -4.25
N VAL A 6 14.33 -4.71 -3.47
CA VAL A 6 14.25 -4.67 -2.00
C VAL A 6 14.27 -3.22 -1.51
N ILE A 7 15.21 -2.40 -2.01
CA ILE A 7 15.30 -0.98 -1.62
C ILE A 7 14.03 -0.22 -2.00
N GLY A 8 13.52 -0.42 -3.22
CA GLY A 8 12.26 0.18 -3.68
C GLY A 8 11.07 -0.24 -2.82
N GLY A 9 10.96 -1.54 -2.51
CA GLY A 9 9.93 -2.09 -1.63
C GLY A 9 9.99 -1.50 -0.22
N THR A 10 11.18 -1.39 0.37
CA THR A 10 11.36 -0.78 1.70
C THR A 10 10.97 0.70 1.72
N GLY A 11 11.30 1.46 0.67
CA GLY A 11 10.84 2.85 0.53
C GLY A 11 9.31 2.94 0.45
N PHE A 12 8.68 1.97 -0.20
CA PHE A 12 7.23 1.85 -0.29
C PHE A 12 6.58 1.57 1.07
N ILE A 13 7.18 0.68 1.86
CA ILE A 13 6.76 0.39 3.24
C ILE A 13 6.86 1.64 4.12
N VAL A 14 8.01 2.32 4.09
CA VAL A 14 8.25 3.53 4.89
C VAL A 14 7.27 4.64 4.48
N SER A 15 7.03 4.83 3.18
CA SER A 15 6.04 5.78 2.67
C SER A 15 4.63 5.45 3.18
N GLY A 16 4.19 4.19 3.07
CA GLY A 16 2.88 3.75 3.57
C GLY A 16 2.71 3.94 5.08
N TRP A 17 3.77 3.69 5.85
CA TRP A 17 3.78 3.94 7.29
C TRP A 17 3.69 5.45 7.58
N LEU A 18 4.51 6.29 6.96
CA LEU A 18 4.45 7.75 7.15
C LEU A 18 3.06 8.31 6.80
N PHE A 19 2.45 7.83 5.72
CA PHE A 19 1.09 8.20 5.32
C PHE A 19 0.04 7.76 6.35
N MET A 20 0.19 6.55 6.89
CA MET A 20 -0.65 6.08 7.99
C MET A 20 -0.53 6.98 9.20
N ILE A 21 0.67 7.45 9.55
CA ILE A 21 0.93 8.32 10.71
C ILE A 21 0.33 9.71 10.52
N GLU A 22 0.53 10.30 9.34
CA GLU A 22 0.06 11.64 9.01
C GLU A 22 -1.47 11.76 9.11
N THR A 23 -2.18 10.66 8.83
CA THR A 23 -3.64 10.61 8.84
C THR A 23 -4.25 10.34 10.23
N GLN A 24 -3.44 10.02 11.25
CA GLN A 24 -3.90 9.77 12.64
C GLN A 24 -3.68 11.00 13.51
N LYS A 25 -4.60 11.27 14.45
CA LYS A 25 -4.39 12.31 15.47
C LYS A 25 -3.29 11.96 16.47
N HIS A 26 -3.08 10.68 16.76
CA HIS A 26 -2.05 10.17 17.64
C HIS A 26 -1.46 8.89 17.05
N TRP A 27 -0.14 8.73 17.10
CA TRP A 27 0.63 7.59 16.56
C TRP A 27 0.14 6.20 17.00
N TRP A 28 -0.57 6.14 18.13
CA TRP A 28 -1.07 4.92 18.76
C TRP A 28 -2.58 4.67 18.56
N GLN A 29 -3.32 5.64 18.01
CA GLN A 29 -4.76 5.49 17.78
C GLN A 29 -5.03 5.32 16.28
N PRO A 30 -5.31 4.10 15.80
CA PRO A 30 -5.70 3.90 14.42
C PRO A 30 -6.98 4.70 14.14
N ALA A 31 -7.03 5.37 13.00
CA ALA A 31 -8.15 6.19 12.59
C ALA A 31 -8.91 5.52 11.42
N PRO A 32 -9.62 4.39 11.65
CA PRO A 32 -10.28 3.62 10.59
C PRO A 32 -11.44 4.36 9.91
N ARG A 33 -11.83 5.54 10.44
CA ARG A 33 -12.82 6.43 9.82
C ARG A 33 -12.24 7.35 8.74
N VAL A 34 -10.91 7.43 8.62
CA VAL A 34 -10.24 8.31 7.65
C VAL A 34 -9.85 7.47 6.44
N LEU A 35 -10.31 7.85 5.24
CA LEU A 35 -9.98 7.17 3.98
C LEU A 35 -8.46 7.11 3.76
N GLY A 36 -7.75 8.21 4.05
CA GLY A 36 -6.28 8.29 4.03
C GLY A 36 -5.56 7.22 4.87
N TRP A 37 -6.14 6.79 6.00
CA TRP A 37 -5.55 5.76 6.84
C TRP A 37 -5.57 4.39 6.16
N HIS A 38 -6.68 4.07 5.48
CA HIS A 38 -6.79 2.83 4.70
C HIS A 38 -5.84 2.81 3.51
N ILE A 39 -5.66 3.96 2.82
CA ILE A 39 -4.68 4.08 1.73
C ILE A 39 -3.27 3.74 2.22
N GLY A 40 -2.86 4.34 3.34
CA GLY A 40 -1.56 4.05 3.95
C GLY A 40 -1.41 2.58 4.36
N LEU A 41 -2.45 1.98 4.96
CA LEU A 41 -2.46 0.59 5.40
C LEU A 41 -2.31 -0.39 4.22
N TRP A 42 -3.10 -0.21 3.17
CA TRP A 42 -3.04 -1.08 1.99
C TRP A 42 -1.73 -0.91 1.21
N ASN A 43 -1.19 0.30 1.14
CA ASN A 43 0.14 0.55 0.56
C ASN A 43 1.28 -0.04 1.39
N PHE A 44 1.18 -0.02 2.72
CA PHE A 44 2.14 -0.65 3.63
C PHE A 44 2.15 -2.18 3.43
N ILE A 45 0.98 -2.81 3.42
CA ILE A 45 0.80 -4.24 3.14
C ILE A 45 1.37 -4.56 1.74
N GLY A 46 1.01 -3.79 0.71
CA GLY A 46 1.55 -3.95 -0.64
C GLY A 46 3.08 -3.87 -0.69
N GLY A 47 3.67 -2.89 0.00
CA GLY A 47 5.12 -2.74 0.12
C GLY A 47 5.82 -3.93 0.78
N ILE A 48 5.19 -4.56 1.79
CA ILE A 48 5.71 -5.78 2.42
C ILE A 48 5.75 -6.93 1.41
N GLY A 49 4.67 -7.14 0.64
CA GLY A 49 4.62 -8.18 -0.39
C GLY A 49 5.70 -8.00 -1.47
N PHE A 50 5.89 -6.75 -1.93
CA PHE A 50 6.93 -6.40 -2.90
C PHE A 50 8.36 -6.46 -2.34
N THR A 51 8.54 -6.38 -1.01
CA THR A 51 9.86 -6.54 -0.37
C THR A 51 10.16 -8.01 -0.10
N LEU A 52 9.16 -8.81 0.26
CA LEU A 52 9.30 -10.25 0.50
C LEU A 52 9.58 -11.05 -0.77
N CYS A 53 8.99 -10.67 -1.92
CA CYS A 53 9.27 -11.32 -3.21
C CYS A 53 10.78 -11.40 -3.55
N PRO A 54 11.51 -10.27 -3.65
CA PRO A 54 12.93 -10.29 -3.94
C PRO A 54 13.75 -10.88 -2.78
N ALA A 55 13.28 -10.80 -1.53
CA ALA A 55 13.95 -11.45 -0.39
C ALA A 55 13.95 -12.98 -0.51
N PHE A 56 12.82 -13.59 -0.91
CA PHE A 56 12.75 -15.02 -1.20
C PHE A 56 13.39 -15.39 -2.55
N GLY A 57 13.48 -14.46 -3.51
CA GLY A 57 14.13 -14.66 -4.81
C GLY A 57 15.65 -14.86 -4.76
N TYR A 58 16.30 -14.64 -3.61
CA TYR A 58 17.71 -14.98 -3.42
C TYR A 58 17.97 -16.49 -3.25
N ASP A 59 16.94 -17.25 -2.87
CA ASP A 59 17.04 -18.71 -2.71
C ASP A 59 16.45 -19.40 -3.97
N PRO A 60 17.24 -20.21 -4.70
CA PRO A 60 16.76 -20.91 -5.90
C PRO A 60 15.80 -22.06 -5.60
N SER A 61 15.57 -22.41 -4.33
CA SER A 61 14.65 -23.48 -3.92
C SER A 61 13.23 -23.26 -4.45
N SER A 62 12.59 -24.32 -4.93
CA SER A 62 11.22 -24.26 -5.48
C SER A 62 10.18 -23.71 -4.49
N TRP A 63 10.37 -24.01 -3.20
CA TRP A 63 9.59 -23.46 -2.09
C TRP A 63 9.71 -21.92 -2.01
N ALA A 64 10.93 -21.38 -2.14
CA ALA A 64 11.20 -19.96 -2.01
C ALA A 64 10.62 -19.19 -3.19
N GLN A 65 10.71 -19.74 -4.41
CA GLN A 65 10.06 -19.15 -5.58
C GLN A 65 8.52 -19.14 -5.49
N TYR A 66 7.94 -20.18 -4.90
CA TYR A 66 6.50 -20.20 -4.62
C TYR A 66 6.10 -19.11 -3.61
N GLN A 67 6.84 -18.97 -2.51
CA GLN A 67 6.62 -17.90 -1.53
C GLN A 67 6.82 -16.50 -2.12
N ALA A 68 7.81 -16.32 -3.00
CA ALA A 68 8.03 -15.06 -3.71
C ALA A 68 6.83 -14.70 -4.60
N SER A 69 6.29 -15.69 -5.33
CA SER A 69 5.13 -15.51 -6.20
C SER A 69 3.87 -15.19 -5.39
N CYS A 70 3.62 -15.91 -4.29
CA CYS A 70 2.53 -15.61 -3.38
C CYS A 70 2.66 -14.20 -2.78
N SER A 71 3.88 -13.81 -2.38
CA SER A 71 4.18 -12.49 -1.81
C SER A 71 3.86 -11.35 -2.76
N THR A 72 4.25 -11.51 -4.03
CA THR A 72 3.94 -10.54 -5.08
C THR A 72 2.45 -10.49 -5.36
N PHE A 73 1.77 -11.65 -5.34
CA PHE A 73 0.35 -11.74 -5.65
C PHE A 73 -0.49 -10.95 -4.63
N TRP A 74 -0.37 -11.26 -3.34
CA TRP A 74 -1.15 -10.52 -2.33
C TRP A 74 -0.68 -9.07 -2.18
N GLY A 75 0.62 -8.79 -2.37
CA GLY A 75 1.16 -7.43 -2.38
C GLY A 75 0.55 -6.57 -3.49
N SER A 76 0.37 -7.13 -4.69
CA SER A 76 -0.25 -6.45 -5.82
C SER A 76 -1.74 -6.18 -5.58
N TRP A 77 -2.47 -7.12 -4.98
CA TRP A 77 -3.87 -6.92 -4.59
C TRP A 77 -4.03 -5.84 -3.53
N ALA A 78 -3.16 -5.83 -2.52
CA ALA A 78 -3.15 -4.79 -1.50
C ALA A 78 -2.88 -3.41 -2.11
N PHE A 79 -1.90 -3.32 -3.00
CA PHE A 79 -1.59 -2.07 -3.70
C PHE A 79 -2.73 -1.59 -4.62
N LEU A 80 -3.42 -2.52 -5.28
CA LEU A 80 -4.60 -2.21 -6.09
C LEU A 80 -5.73 -1.62 -5.23
N ILE A 81 -6.02 -2.23 -4.07
CA ILE A 81 -7.05 -1.73 -3.16
C ILE A 81 -6.67 -0.33 -2.63
N GLY A 82 -5.42 -0.13 -2.22
CA GLY A 82 -4.92 1.19 -1.81
C GLY A 82 -5.11 2.26 -2.90
N SER A 83 -4.79 1.90 -4.15
CA SER A 83 -4.95 2.77 -5.32
C SER A 83 -6.41 3.10 -5.63
N VAL A 84 -7.33 2.14 -5.49
CA VAL A 84 -8.78 2.37 -5.68
C VAL A 84 -9.33 3.32 -4.61
N ILE A 85 -8.91 3.16 -3.35
CA ILE A 85 -9.31 4.05 -2.26
C ILE A 85 -8.73 5.45 -2.48
N GLN A 86 -7.50 5.56 -2.97
CA GLN A 86 -6.87 6.84 -3.31
C GLN A 86 -7.56 7.55 -4.47
N LEU A 87 -8.02 6.79 -5.47
CA LEU A 87 -8.88 7.31 -6.54
C LEU A 87 -10.21 7.82 -5.98
N TYR A 88 -10.83 7.07 -5.07
CA TYR A 88 -12.07 7.48 -4.42
C TYR A 88 -11.91 8.79 -3.63
N GLU A 89 -10.85 8.91 -2.83
CA GLU A 89 -10.54 10.15 -2.11
C GLU A 89 -10.31 11.35 -3.06
N SER A 90 -9.70 11.09 -4.23
CA SER A 90 -9.47 12.14 -5.24
C SER A 90 -10.77 12.61 -5.91
N LEU A 91 -11.76 11.72 -6.08
CA LEU A 91 -13.06 12.05 -6.65
C LEU A 91 -13.90 12.92 -5.70
N GLU A 92 -13.88 12.64 -4.39
CA GLU A 92 -14.60 13.46 -3.40
C GLU A 92 -14.07 14.89 -3.31
N LYS A 93 -12.77 15.10 -3.54
CA LYS A 93 -12.15 16.45 -3.51
C LYS A 93 -12.59 17.34 -4.68
N THR A 94 -13.10 16.78 -5.78
CA THR A 94 -13.62 17.52 -6.94
C THR A 94 -15.08 17.16 -7.24
N PRO A 95 -16.07 17.70 -6.51
CA PRO A 95 -17.47 17.50 -6.83
C PRO A 95 -17.81 18.16 -8.18
N VAL A 96 -18.07 17.35 -9.20
CA VAL A 96 -18.42 17.81 -10.57
C VAL A 96 -19.82 18.44 -10.65
N ARG A 97 -20.65 18.33 -9.61
CA ARG A 97 -22.00 18.91 -9.60
C ARG A 97 -22.15 19.96 -8.50
N LYS A 98 -22.06 21.24 -8.89
CA LYS A 98 -22.59 22.35 -8.09
C LYS A 98 -24.10 22.19 -7.94
N GLU A 99 -24.58 22.43 -6.72
CA GLU A 99 -25.97 22.48 -6.34
C GLU A 99 -26.81 23.27 -7.35
N ARG A 100 -27.94 22.71 -7.77
CA ARG A 100 -29.02 23.53 -8.29
C ARG A 100 -29.68 24.13 -7.05
N SER A 101 -29.30 25.37 -6.72
CA SER A 101 -30.00 26.18 -5.73
C SER A 101 -31.50 26.15 -6.02
N ALA A 102 -32.26 25.86 -4.97
CA ALA A 102 -33.71 25.96 -4.94
C ALA A 102 -34.16 27.42 -5.15
#